data_AF-A0AAN6YKS7-F1
#
_entry.id   AF-A0AAN6YKS7-F1
#
_cell.length_a   1.000
_cell.length_b   1.000
_cell.length_c   1.000
_cell.angle_alpha   90.00
_cell.angle_beta   90.00
_cell.angle_gamma   90.00
#
_symmetry.space_group_name_H-M   'P 1'
#
loop_
_entity.id
_entity.type
_entity.pdbx_description
1 polymer ?
#
loop_
_entity_poly.entity_id
_entity_poly.type
_entity_poly.pdbx_seq_one_letter_code
_entity_poly.pdbx_strand_id
1 'polypeptide(L)'
;MEAQLTRRSATACSGLLSCSSRSSSGRLFAPSTKTVAVTSIRQKSSAARLRRALNIPPHPSFVLKDTSADRIIFNPPSSEASVFHTPFKFLPKSDPRRRQNIAELFKSQATGTEGTVATGSPSLDPARLPVVKKWAWEQKPHHVTAEQVAEIRRLRTEDPVTNSVHKLADKYNCSALFIRMCVQAPKEHKEKVKAEEDRIKARWGPIRSAARAERKRRIDMLFAGEL
;
A
#
# COMPACT_ATOMS: atom_id res chain seq x y z
N MET A 1 45.26 17.34 4.33
CA MET A 1 45.07 18.06 3.06
C MET A 1 43.65 18.59 3.05
N GLU A 2 43.48 19.81 3.56
CA GLU A 2 42.18 20.49 3.69
C GLU A 2 41.90 21.29 2.41
N ALA A 3 40.69 21.18 1.86
CA ALA A 3 40.25 21.95 0.71
C ALA A 3 39.32 23.07 1.18
N GLN A 4 39.81 24.31 1.16
CA GLN A 4 39.05 25.51 1.47
C GLN A 4 38.19 25.93 0.26
N LEU A 5 36.88 26.08 0.49
CA LEU A 5 35.93 26.65 -0.48
C LEU A 5 35.87 28.18 -0.33
N THR A 6 36.32 28.90 -1.35
CA THR A 6 36.16 30.37 -1.44
C THR A 6 34.75 30.73 -1.92
N ARG A 7 33.95 31.39 -1.08
CA ARG A 7 32.68 32.03 -1.46
C ARG A 7 32.95 33.42 -2.06
N ARG A 8 32.43 33.69 -3.26
CA ARG A 8 32.42 35.04 -3.85
C ARG A 8 31.15 35.76 -3.41
N SER A 9 31.32 36.88 -2.72
CA SER A 9 30.27 37.84 -2.35
C SER A 9 29.84 38.67 -3.56
N ALA A 10 28.54 38.76 -3.82
CA ALA A 10 27.98 39.71 -4.78
C ALA A 10 27.35 40.88 -4.02
N THR A 11 27.89 42.07 -4.25
CA THR A 11 27.48 43.36 -3.73
C THR A 11 26.14 43.78 -4.36
N ALA A 12 25.20 44.22 -3.53
CA ALA A 12 23.94 44.80 -3.96
C ALA A 12 24.12 46.29 -4.27
N CYS A 13 23.82 46.70 -5.50
CA CYS A 13 23.66 48.11 -5.85
C CYS A 13 22.18 48.49 -5.78
N SER A 14 21.86 49.33 -4.80
CA SER A 14 20.62 50.08 -4.64
C SER A 14 20.58 51.24 -5.64
N GLY A 15 19.67 51.17 -6.61
CA GLY A 15 19.40 52.24 -7.57
C GLY A 15 18.00 52.80 -7.39
N LEU A 16 17.94 54.07 -6.99
CA LEU A 16 16.77 54.87 -6.67
C LEU A 16 15.82 55.04 -7.86
N LEU A 17 14.51 54.94 -7.61
CA LEU A 17 13.45 55.31 -8.54
C LEU A 17 13.12 56.80 -8.35
N SER A 18 13.39 57.62 -9.37
CA SER A 18 12.75 58.92 -9.55
C SER A 18 12.81 59.32 -11.02
N CYS A 19 11.65 59.46 -11.65
CA CYS A 19 11.23 60.71 -12.30
C CYS A 19 9.88 60.49 -13.01
N SER A 20 8.87 61.22 -12.56
CA SER A 20 7.67 61.49 -13.35
C SER A 20 7.97 62.58 -14.36
N SER A 21 7.56 62.39 -15.62
CA SER A 21 7.31 63.51 -16.54
C SER A 21 6.21 63.14 -17.51
N ARG A 22 5.13 63.93 -17.48
CA ARG A 22 4.02 63.91 -18.42
C ARG A 22 4.39 64.65 -19.72
N SER A 23 3.64 64.27 -20.76
CA SER A 23 3.27 65.05 -21.95
C SER A 23 4.31 65.17 -23.06
N SER A 24 4.01 64.62 -24.23
CA SER A 24 3.35 65.41 -25.30
C SER A 24 3.14 64.57 -26.55
N SER A 25 2.01 64.80 -27.18
CA SER A 25 1.54 64.25 -28.45
C SER A 25 2.55 64.42 -29.58
N GLY A 26 2.88 63.32 -30.25
CA GLY A 26 3.60 63.30 -31.51
C GLY A 26 3.22 62.05 -32.29
N ARG A 27 2.18 62.14 -33.12
CA ARG A 27 1.86 61.09 -34.08
C ARG A 27 2.84 61.21 -35.24
N LEU A 28 3.90 60.41 -35.19
CA LEU A 28 4.70 60.10 -36.36
C LEU A 28 4.32 58.70 -36.83
N PHE A 29 3.80 58.62 -38.04
CA PHE A 29 3.52 57.38 -38.75
C PHE A 29 4.83 56.62 -38.96
N ALA A 30 5.07 55.61 -38.11
CA ALA A 30 6.12 54.64 -38.34
C ALA A 30 5.63 53.61 -39.39
N PRO A 31 6.49 53.16 -40.31
CA PRO A 31 6.13 52.12 -41.27
C PRO A 31 5.71 50.86 -40.52
N SER A 32 4.65 50.22 -41.01
CA SER A 32 4.10 48.94 -40.54
C SER A 32 5.16 47.85 -40.68
N THR A 33 6.08 47.80 -39.72
CA THR A 33 6.88 46.62 -39.47
C THR A 33 5.90 45.60 -38.95
N LYS A 34 5.77 44.48 -39.66
CA LYS A 34 5.06 43.32 -39.14
C LYS A 34 5.74 42.95 -37.83
N THR A 35 5.18 43.39 -36.70
CA THR A 35 5.55 42.88 -35.38
C THR A 35 5.24 41.41 -35.43
N VAL A 36 6.25 40.61 -35.77
CA VAL A 36 6.26 39.18 -35.49
C VAL A 36 6.00 39.13 -33.99
N ALA A 37 4.78 38.73 -33.62
CA ALA A 37 4.43 38.53 -32.24
C ALA A 37 5.42 37.49 -31.73
N VAL A 38 6.48 37.94 -31.06
CA VAL A 38 7.38 37.06 -30.33
C VAL A 38 6.46 36.43 -29.30
N THR A 39 5.97 35.23 -29.62
CA THR A 39 5.26 34.42 -28.67
C THR A 39 6.28 34.20 -27.56
N SER A 40 6.15 34.95 -26.47
CA SER A 40 6.97 34.72 -25.30
C SER A 40 6.61 33.30 -24.87
N ILE A 41 7.44 32.32 -25.26
CA ILE A 41 7.23 30.95 -24.85
C ILE A 41 7.22 31.02 -23.33
N ARG A 42 6.15 30.52 -22.72
CA ARG A 42 5.92 30.66 -21.29
C ARG A 42 6.90 29.76 -20.55
N GLN A 43 8.13 30.23 -20.37
CA GLN A 43 9.20 29.48 -19.71
C GLN A 43 8.91 29.38 -18.20
N LYS A 44 9.25 28.22 -17.60
CA LYS A 44 9.12 27.95 -16.16
C LYS A 44 10.34 28.44 -15.35
N SER A 45 11.07 29.43 -15.86
CA SER A 45 12.39 29.86 -15.38
C SER A 45 12.44 30.41 -13.95
N SER A 46 11.29 30.70 -13.33
CA SER A 46 11.19 31.15 -11.94
C SER A 46 10.36 30.17 -11.12
N ALA A 47 10.73 30.01 -9.84
CA ALA A 47 10.02 29.15 -8.90
C ALA A 47 8.52 29.49 -8.81
N ALA A 48 8.14 30.78 -8.88
CA ALA A 48 6.75 31.21 -8.85
C ALA A 48 5.95 30.75 -10.09
N ARG A 49 6.59 30.62 -11.25
CA ARG A 49 5.96 30.08 -12.47
C ARG A 49 5.84 28.56 -12.37
N LEU A 50 6.88 27.90 -11.87
CA LEU A 50 6.86 26.45 -11.65
C LEU A 50 5.76 26.05 -10.64
N ARG A 51 5.65 26.75 -9.50
CA ARG A 51 4.62 26.51 -8.48
C ARG A 51 3.19 26.64 -9.02
N ARG A 52 2.93 27.66 -9.85
CA ARG A 52 1.61 27.82 -10.50
C ARG A 52 1.33 26.72 -11.52
N ALA A 53 2.35 26.28 -12.25
CA ALA A 53 2.22 25.22 -13.24
C ALA A 53 2.03 23.82 -12.62
N LEU A 54 2.54 23.60 -11.40
CA LEU A 54 2.39 22.34 -10.64
C LEU A 54 1.31 22.43 -9.55
N ASN A 55 0.46 23.46 -9.57
CA ASN A 55 -0.57 23.63 -8.56
C ASN A 55 -1.68 22.58 -8.73
N ILE A 56 -1.94 21.83 -7.66
CA ILE A 56 -3.05 20.87 -7.59
C ILE A 56 -4.14 21.50 -6.72
N PRO A 57 -5.39 21.63 -7.20
CA PRO A 57 -6.47 22.19 -6.40
C PRO A 57 -6.80 21.28 -5.21
N PRO A 58 -7.34 21.83 -4.10
CA PRO A 58 -7.80 21.02 -2.99
C PRO A 58 -9.03 20.18 -3.36
N HIS A 59 -9.35 19.19 -2.53
CA HIS A 59 -10.54 18.36 -2.69
C HIS A 59 -11.83 19.23 -2.66
N PRO A 60 -12.86 18.94 -3.47
CA PRO A 60 -14.07 19.76 -3.60
C PRO A 60 -14.83 20.01 -2.28
N SER A 61 -14.71 19.09 -1.31
CA SER A 61 -15.29 19.26 0.03
C SER A 61 -14.81 20.52 0.76
N PHE A 62 -13.65 21.07 0.39
CA PHE A 62 -13.11 22.31 0.97
C PHE A 62 -13.44 23.57 0.17
N VAL A 63 -14.05 23.42 -1.01
CA VAL A 63 -14.37 24.53 -1.93
C VAL A 63 -15.77 25.09 -1.65
N LEU A 64 -16.69 24.26 -1.15
CA LEU A 64 -18.04 24.65 -0.75
C LEU A 64 -18.00 25.44 0.57
N LYS A 65 -17.80 26.76 0.46
CA LYS A 65 -17.85 27.68 1.60
C LYS A 65 -19.24 28.28 1.71
N ASP A 66 -20.09 27.65 2.50
CA ASP A 66 -21.32 28.29 2.92
C ASP A 66 -21.01 29.25 4.06
N THR A 67 -21.33 30.53 3.88
CA THR A 67 -20.94 31.63 4.77
C THR A 67 -21.88 31.87 5.94
N SER A 68 -22.90 31.01 6.13
CA SER A 68 -23.99 31.25 7.08
C SER A 68 -23.65 30.87 8.54
N ALA A 69 -22.86 29.83 8.77
CA ALA A 69 -22.43 29.37 10.10
C ALA A 69 -21.30 28.32 10.02
N ASP A 70 -20.56 28.17 11.12
CA ASP A 70 -19.57 27.09 11.29
C ASP A 70 -20.26 25.72 11.35
N ARG A 71 -19.75 24.75 10.59
CA ARG A 71 -20.29 23.38 10.51
C ARG A 71 -19.19 22.33 10.48
N ILE A 72 -19.52 21.13 10.95
CA ILE A 72 -18.66 19.95 10.85
C ILE A 72 -19.08 19.15 9.60
N ILE A 73 -18.13 18.89 8.70
CA ILE A 73 -18.36 18.13 7.46
C ILE A 73 -17.72 16.75 7.62
N PHE A 74 -18.47 15.69 7.27
CA PHE A 74 -17.92 14.34 7.18
C PHE A 74 -17.22 14.13 5.83
N ASN A 75 -15.88 14.08 5.86
CA ASN A 75 -15.03 13.92 4.67
C ASN A 75 -14.12 12.69 4.83
N PRO A 76 -14.61 11.47 4.63
CA PRO A 76 -13.78 10.27 4.70
C PRO A 76 -12.74 10.31 3.57
N PRO A 77 -11.43 10.26 3.87
CA PRO A 77 -10.40 10.35 2.84
C PRO A 77 -10.32 9.06 2.02
N SER A 78 -9.99 9.17 0.74
CA SER A 78 -9.72 8.03 -0.15
C SER A 78 -8.29 7.51 0.01
N SER A 79 -7.87 7.27 1.25
CA SER A 79 -6.54 6.79 1.62
C SER A 79 -6.66 5.54 2.50
N GLU A 80 -5.58 4.77 2.58
CA GLU A 80 -5.50 3.66 3.52
C GLU A 80 -5.56 4.17 4.97
N ALA A 81 -6.29 3.46 5.83
CA ALA A 81 -6.40 3.80 7.23
C ALA A 81 -5.11 3.43 7.97
N SER A 82 -4.69 4.28 8.92
CA SER A 82 -3.55 3.96 9.77
C SER A 82 -3.89 2.86 10.78
N VAL A 83 -2.86 2.19 11.32
CA VAL A 83 -3.01 1.14 12.36
C VAL A 83 -3.73 1.66 13.62
N PHE A 84 -3.63 2.95 13.91
CA PHE A 84 -4.30 3.61 15.03
C PHE A 84 -5.81 3.75 14.84
N HIS A 85 -6.32 3.61 13.61
CA HIS A 85 -7.75 3.48 13.36
C HIS A 85 -8.21 2.04 13.66
N THR A 86 -8.26 1.73 14.96
CA THR A 86 -8.55 0.38 15.44
C THR A 86 -10.00 -0.02 15.12
N PRO A 87 -10.23 -1.12 14.40
CA PRO A 87 -11.58 -1.57 14.10
C PRO A 87 -12.33 -1.98 15.37
N PHE A 88 -13.65 -1.78 15.40
CA PHE A 88 -14.48 -2.04 16.60
C PHE A 88 -14.36 -3.47 17.16
N LYS A 89 -13.98 -4.45 16.33
CA LYS A 89 -13.73 -5.82 16.77
C LYS A 89 -12.61 -5.92 17.81
N PHE A 90 -11.58 -5.08 17.69
CA PHE A 90 -10.38 -5.10 18.54
C PHE A 90 -10.46 -4.18 19.76
N LEU A 91 -11.45 -3.29 19.83
CA LEU A 91 -11.68 -2.48 21.03
C LEU A 91 -12.22 -3.35 22.18
N PRO A 92 -11.91 -3.05 23.44
CA PRO A 92 -12.59 -3.67 24.58
C PRO A 92 -14.12 -3.48 24.53
N LYS A 93 -14.88 -4.37 25.18
CA LYS A 93 -16.35 -4.25 25.24
C LYS A 93 -16.81 -3.04 26.04
N SER A 94 -16.02 -2.61 27.02
CA SER A 94 -16.29 -1.43 27.87
C SER A 94 -15.99 -0.10 27.18
N ASP A 95 -15.27 -0.10 26.05
CA ASP A 95 -14.88 1.13 25.37
C ASP A 95 -16.10 1.81 24.72
N PRO A 96 -16.43 3.07 25.10
CA PRO A 96 -17.60 3.77 24.57
C PRO A 96 -17.49 4.03 23.06
N ARG A 97 -16.27 4.09 22.50
CA ARG A 97 -16.02 4.35 21.07
C ARG A 97 -16.53 3.23 20.18
N ARG A 98 -16.72 2.02 20.73
CA ARG A 98 -17.27 0.85 20.02
C ARG A 98 -18.66 1.10 19.43
N ARG A 99 -19.43 2.07 19.96
CA ARG A 99 -20.79 2.41 19.53
C ARG A 99 -20.85 3.58 18.53
N GLN A 100 -19.75 4.28 18.30
CA GLN A 100 -19.72 5.53 17.54
C GLN A 100 -19.34 5.28 16.07
N ASN A 101 -20.26 4.73 15.26
CA ASN A 101 -20.07 4.72 13.82
C ASN A 101 -20.40 6.11 13.23
N ILE A 102 -19.37 6.94 13.06
CA ILE A 102 -19.52 8.32 12.59
C ILE A 102 -20.26 8.40 11.25
N ALA A 103 -20.04 7.45 10.34
CA ALA A 103 -20.73 7.43 9.06
C ALA A 103 -22.25 7.21 9.21
N GLU A 104 -22.70 6.48 10.21
CA GLU A 104 -24.13 6.30 10.50
C GLU A 104 -24.75 7.57 11.10
N LEU A 105 -24.02 8.28 11.96
CA LEU A 105 -24.48 9.53 12.57
C LEU A 105 -24.78 10.62 11.54
N PHE A 106 -23.95 10.75 10.49
CA PHE A 106 -24.20 11.73 9.42
C PHE A 106 -25.25 11.27 8.40
N LYS A 107 -25.47 9.95 8.24
CA LYS A 107 -26.52 9.41 7.37
C LYS A 107 -27.92 9.67 7.93
N SER A 108 -28.13 9.51 9.24
CA SER A 108 -29.43 9.73 9.88
C SER A 108 -29.87 11.20 9.85
N GLN A 109 -28.92 12.14 9.76
CA GLN A 109 -29.20 13.58 9.69
C GLN A 109 -29.49 14.07 8.26
N ALA A 110 -28.99 13.37 7.24
CA ALA A 110 -29.19 13.73 5.82
C ALA A 110 -30.55 13.24 5.26
N THR A 111 -31.22 12.29 5.93
CA THR A 111 -32.52 11.75 5.50
C THR A 111 -33.67 12.38 6.28
N GLY A 112 -33.91 13.68 6.02
CA GLY A 112 -35.19 14.36 6.31
C GLY A 112 -36.16 14.34 5.12
N THR A 113 -35.82 13.64 4.03
CA THR A 113 -36.65 13.55 2.83
C THR A 113 -36.62 12.12 2.30
N GLU A 114 -37.81 11.62 1.99
CA GLU A 114 -38.16 10.25 1.63
C GLU A 114 -37.22 9.63 0.58
N GLY A 115 -36.72 8.43 0.91
CA GLY A 115 -35.82 7.68 0.05
C GLY A 115 -35.37 6.40 0.75
N THR A 116 -36.26 5.40 0.75
CA THR A 116 -36.02 4.03 1.22
C THR A 116 -34.73 3.45 0.64
N VAL A 117 -33.62 3.49 1.39
CA VAL A 117 -32.43 2.66 1.12
C VAL A 117 -31.77 2.23 2.43
N ALA A 118 -32.05 0.97 2.79
CA ALA A 118 -31.25 0.08 3.64
C ALA A 118 -30.85 0.58 5.04
N THR A 119 -31.83 0.56 5.96
CA THR A 119 -31.59 0.30 7.38
C THR A 119 -30.97 -1.09 7.54
N GLY A 120 -29.70 -1.12 7.96
CA GLY A 120 -29.01 -2.35 8.30
C GLY A 120 -27.53 -2.12 8.27
N SER A 121 -26.84 -2.54 9.33
CA SER A 121 -25.45 -3.01 9.19
C SER A 121 -25.36 -3.76 7.85
N PRO A 122 -24.38 -3.51 6.96
CA PRO A 122 -24.31 -4.31 5.75
C PRO A 122 -24.32 -5.76 6.21
N SER A 123 -25.43 -6.47 5.98
CA SER A 123 -25.48 -7.90 6.13
C SER A 123 -24.36 -8.34 5.20
N LEU A 124 -23.25 -8.77 5.80
CA LEU A 124 -22.12 -9.27 5.05
C LEU A 124 -22.58 -10.62 4.53
N ASP A 125 -23.50 -10.61 3.57
CA ASP A 125 -23.87 -11.79 2.81
C ASP A 125 -22.54 -12.28 2.26
N PRO A 126 -22.06 -13.47 2.66
CA PRO A 126 -20.72 -13.91 2.30
C PRO A 126 -20.55 -14.02 0.79
N ALA A 127 -21.66 -14.07 0.04
CA ALA A 127 -21.75 -14.03 -1.41
C ALA A 127 -21.47 -12.64 -2.04
N ARG A 128 -21.61 -11.55 -1.28
CA ARG A 128 -21.38 -10.17 -1.75
C ARG A 128 -20.00 -9.62 -1.38
N LEU A 129 -19.24 -10.35 -0.57
CA LEU A 129 -17.86 -9.98 -0.24
C LEU A 129 -16.94 -10.19 -1.45
N PRO A 130 -15.92 -9.32 -1.64
CA PRO A 130 -14.96 -9.51 -2.72
C PRO A 130 -14.22 -10.84 -2.57
N VAL A 131 -14.05 -11.55 -3.68
CA VAL A 131 -13.35 -12.84 -3.70
C VAL A 131 -11.86 -12.58 -3.55
N VAL A 132 -11.33 -12.80 -2.36
CA VAL A 132 -9.88 -12.95 -2.15
C VAL A 132 -9.50 -14.37 -2.53
N LYS A 133 -8.33 -14.57 -3.14
CA LYS A 133 -7.80 -15.89 -3.53
C LYS A 133 -7.65 -16.76 -2.27
N LYS A 134 -8.69 -17.51 -1.95
CA LYS A 134 -8.75 -18.40 -0.78
C LYS A 134 -7.86 -19.60 -1.08
N TRP A 135 -6.74 -19.73 -0.36
CA TRP A 135 -6.27 -21.07 -0.03
C TRP A 135 -7.43 -21.71 0.74
N ALA A 136 -7.86 -22.89 0.30
CA ALA A 136 -9.16 -23.45 0.63
C ALA A 136 -9.41 -23.44 2.15
N TRP A 137 -10.38 -22.63 2.58
CA TRP A 137 -11.00 -22.72 3.90
C TRP A 137 -11.98 -23.92 3.92
N GLU A 138 -11.57 -25.02 3.29
CA GLU A 138 -12.27 -26.29 3.43
C GLU A 138 -12.33 -26.62 4.92
N GLN A 139 -13.46 -27.17 5.34
CA GLN A 139 -13.63 -27.65 6.70
C GLN A 139 -12.47 -28.58 7.01
N LYS A 140 -11.70 -28.27 8.07
CA LYS A 140 -10.54 -29.07 8.47
C LYS A 140 -11.05 -30.43 8.92
N PRO A 141 -10.86 -31.51 8.14
CA PRO A 141 -11.44 -32.78 8.52
C PRO A 141 -10.55 -33.41 9.60
N HIS A 142 -11.17 -33.78 10.72
CA HIS A 142 -10.51 -34.39 11.88
C HIS A 142 -10.87 -35.87 11.97
N HIS A 143 -10.66 -36.63 10.90
CA HIS A 143 -11.04 -38.05 10.80
C HIS A 143 -9.89 -39.04 11.04
N VAL A 144 -8.65 -38.57 11.13
CA VAL A 144 -7.49 -39.45 11.35
C VAL A 144 -7.42 -39.88 12.81
N THR A 145 -7.46 -41.19 13.07
CA THR A 145 -7.43 -41.77 14.42
C THR A 145 -6.00 -41.92 14.98
N ALA A 146 -5.87 -42.12 16.28
CA ALA A 146 -4.57 -42.31 16.93
C ALA A 146 -3.79 -43.54 16.39
N GLU A 147 -4.51 -44.61 16.04
CA GLU A 147 -3.94 -45.82 15.45
C GLU A 147 -3.36 -45.54 14.05
N GLN A 148 -4.08 -44.77 13.24
CA GLN A 148 -3.60 -44.35 11.92
C GLN A 148 -2.37 -43.45 12.03
N VAL A 149 -2.29 -42.60 13.06
CA VAL A 149 -1.10 -41.80 13.34
C VAL A 149 0.10 -42.68 13.70
N ALA A 150 -0.10 -43.75 14.47
CA ALA A 150 0.95 -44.71 14.78
C ALA A 150 1.47 -45.40 13.51
N GLU A 151 0.56 -45.79 12.62
CA GLU A 151 0.92 -46.40 11.33
C GLU A 151 1.64 -45.42 10.40
N ILE A 152 1.20 -44.15 10.33
CA ILE A 152 1.89 -43.09 9.59
C ILE A 152 3.34 -42.93 10.08
N ARG A 153 3.55 -42.98 11.40
CA ARG A 153 4.90 -42.90 11.98
C ARG A 153 5.76 -44.09 11.59
N ARG A 154 5.18 -45.29 11.63
CA ARG A 154 5.83 -46.54 11.24
C ARG A 154 6.29 -46.48 9.77
N LEU A 155 5.34 -46.26 8.86
CA LEU A 155 5.58 -46.23 7.41
C LEU A 155 6.61 -45.18 6.98
N ARG A 156 6.62 -44.01 7.63
CA ARG A 156 7.58 -42.93 7.34
C ARG A 156 8.99 -43.24 7.86
N THR A 157 9.10 -43.99 8.95
CA THR A 157 10.39 -44.40 9.52
C THR A 157 11.01 -45.52 8.72
N GLU A 158 10.20 -46.48 8.26
CA GLU A 158 10.62 -47.58 7.39
C GLU A 158 11.17 -47.06 6.05
N ASP A 159 10.34 -46.40 5.24
CA ASP A 159 10.74 -45.99 3.88
C ASP A 159 10.27 -44.57 3.54
N PRO A 160 11.08 -43.53 3.84
CA PRO A 160 10.68 -42.14 3.63
C PRO A 160 10.60 -41.72 2.14
N VAL A 161 11.17 -42.50 1.22
CA VAL A 161 11.13 -42.23 -0.23
C VAL A 161 9.80 -42.73 -0.82
N THR A 162 9.46 -44.00 -0.56
CA THR A 162 8.21 -44.61 -1.04
C THR A 162 7.01 -44.03 -0.32
N ASN A 163 7.07 -43.90 1.01
CA ASN A 163 6.02 -43.32 1.85
C ASN A 163 6.27 -41.82 2.07
N SER A 164 6.23 -41.06 0.98
CA SER A 164 6.39 -39.61 1.01
C SER A 164 5.21 -38.93 1.73
N VAL A 165 5.44 -37.70 2.21
CA VAL A 165 4.40 -36.91 2.89
C VAL A 165 3.13 -36.78 2.05
N HIS A 166 3.28 -36.56 0.74
CA HIS A 166 2.14 -36.42 -0.16
C HIS A 166 1.38 -37.74 -0.36
N LYS A 167 2.09 -38.86 -0.55
CA LYS A 167 1.44 -40.17 -0.66
C LYS A 167 0.67 -40.57 0.59
N LEU A 168 1.22 -40.28 1.78
CA LEU A 168 0.52 -40.51 3.04
C LEU A 168 -0.67 -39.57 3.21
N ALA A 169 -0.53 -38.31 2.80
CA ALA A 169 -1.63 -37.34 2.79
C ALA A 169 -2.79 -37.84 1.92
N ASP A 170 -2.51 -38.36 0.73
CA ASP A 170 -3.51 -38.92 -0.19
C ASP A 170 -4.13 -40.20 0.39
N LYS A 171 -3.32 -41.12 0.92
CA LYS A 171 -3.78 -42.39 1.51
C LYS A 171 -4.76 -42.20 2.67
N TYR A 172 -4.48 -41.24 3.55
CA TYR A 172 -5.31 -40.95 4.72
C TYR A 172 -6.27 -39.77 4.49
N ASN A 173 -6.37 -39.27 3.25
CA ASN A 173 -7.18 -38.10 2.85
C ASN A 173 -7.01 -36.91 3.83
N CYS A 174 -5.77 -36.54 4.14
CA CYS A 174 -5.46 -35.50 5.12
C CYS A 174 -4.42 -34.50 4.56
N SER A 175 -4.22 -33.38 5.25
CA SER A 175 -3.27 -32.36 4.77
C SER A 175 -1.81 -32.86 4.84
N ALA A 176 -1.01 -32.58 3.82
CA ALA A 176 0.43 -32.82 3.84
C ALA A 176 1.13 -32.11 5.02
N LEU A 177 0.60 -30.96 5.46
CA LEU A 177 1.10 -30.28 6.65
C LEU A 177 0.82 -31.09 7.92
N PHE A 178 -0.35 -31.71 8.02
CA PHE A 178 -0.70 -32.58 9.15
C PHE A 178 0.26 -33.77 9.28
N ILE A 179 0.57 -34.45 8.17
CA ILE A 179 1.56 -35.53 8.16
C ILE A 179 2.95 -35.03 8.63
N ARG A 180 3.39 -33.84 8.17
CA ARG A 180 4.66 -33.24 8.63
C ARG A 180 4.68 -32.90 10.13
N MET A 181 3.52 -32.61 10.73
CA MET A 181 3.39 -32.42 12.17
C MET A 181 3.43 -33.76 12.93
N CYS A 182 2.80 -34.81 12.40
CA CYS A 182 2.71 -36.12 13.06
C CYS A 182 4.05 -36.86 13.14
N VAL A 183 4.87 -36.76 12.09
CA VAL A 183 6.13 -37.50 11.97
C VAL A 183 7.18 -36.72 11.19
N GLN A 184 8.42 -36.78 11.68
CA GLN A 184 9.57 -36.29 10.95
C GLN A 184 10.26 -37.43 10.20
N ALA A 185 10.82 -37.15 9.03
CA ALA A 185 11.64 -38.14 8.31
C ALA A 185 12.92 -38.49 9.11
N PRO A 186 13.49 -39.69 8.92
CA PRO A 186 14.76 -40.07 9.52
C PRO A 186 15.88 -39.10 9.11
N LYS A 187 16.88 -38.92 9.99
CA LYS A 187 17.94 -37.93 9.84
C LYS A 187 18.70 -38.09 8.52
N GLU A 188 19.04 -39.32 8.15
CA GLU A 188 19.75 -39.64 6.91
C GLU A 188 19.01 -39.14 5.66
N HIS A 189 17.69 -39.32 5.61
CA HIS A 189 16.88 -38.86 4.48
C HIS A 189 16.84 -37.33 4.42
N LYS A 190 16.72 -36.64 5.56
CA LYS A 190 16.76 -35.17 5.62
C LYS A 190 18.10 -34.62 5.12
N GLU A 191 19.20 -35.25 5.50
CA GLU A 191 20.54 -34.86 5.06
C GLU A 191 20.74 -35.08 3.57
N LYS A 192 20.25 -36.21 3.01
CA LYS A 192 20.25 -36.46 1.57
C LYS A 192 19.48 -35.36 0.81
N VAL A 193 18.26 -35.05 1.23
CA VAL A 193 17.45 -33.98 0.61
C VAL A 193 18.14 -32.62 0.73
N LYS A 194 18.72 -32.30 1.88
CA LYS A 194 19.48 -31.05 2.07
C LYS A 194 20.69 -30.99 1.14
N ALA A 195 21.45 -32.07 1.00
CA ALA A 195 22.59 -32.15 0.10
C ALA A 195 22.17 -31.98 -1.37
N GLU A 196 21.03 -32.55 -1.78
CA GLU A 196 20.46 -32.34 -3.12
C GLU A 196 20.06 -30.87 -3.35
N GLU A 197 19.39 -30.24 -2.38
CA GLU A 197 19.07 -28.81 -2.45
C GLU A 197 20.33 -27.95 -2.58
N ASP A 198 21.39 -28.28 -1.83
CA ASP A 198 22.64 -27.52 -1.85
C ASP A 198 23.39 -27.73 -3.19
N ARG A 199 23.33 -28.91 -3.79
CA ARG A 199 23.80 -29.15 -5.17
C ARG A 199 23.01 -28.32 -6.19
N ILE A 200 21.69 -28.23 -6.05
CA ILE A 200 20.85 -27.42 -6.93
C ILE A 200 21.17 -25.92 -6.76
N LYS A 201 21.37 -25.46 -5.52
CA LYS A 201 21.76 -24.08 -5.21
C LYS A 201 23.14 -23.74 -5.77
N ALA A 202 24.11 -24.67 -5.67
CA ALA A 202 25.45 -24.50 -6.24
C ALA A 202 25.43 -24.33 -7.77
N ARG A 203 24.44 -24.91 -8.46
CA ARG A 203 24.25 -24.75 -9.91
C ARG A 203 23.66 -23.39 -10.31
N TRP A 204 23.19 -22.57 -9.36
CA TRP A 204 22.59 -21.28 -9.69
C TRP A 204 23.66 -20.28 -10.15
N GLY A 205 23.44 -19.69 -11.32
CA GLY A 205 24.25 -18.57 -11.80
C GLY A 205 24.05 -17.30 -10.96
N PRO A 206 24.92 -16.29 -11.15
CA PRO A 206 24.97 -15.09 -10.30
C PRO A 206 23.65 -14.32 -10.25
N ILE A 207 22.97 -14.17 -11.38
CA ILE A 207 21.68 -13.46 -11.48
C ILE A 207 20.60 -14.16 -10.63
N ARG A 208 20.50 -15.50 -10.73
CA ARG A 208 19.48 -16.26 -9.99
C ARG A 208 19.75 -16.22 -8.49
N SER A 209 21.01 -16.37 -8.09
CA SER A 209 21.41 -16.33 -6.67
C SER A 209 21.12 -14.96 -6.04
N ALA A 210 21.47 -13.87 -6.73
CA ALA A 210 21.15 -12.51 -6.29
C ALA A 210 19.64 -12.28 -6.17
N ALA A 211 18.85 -12.68 -7.18
CA ALA A 211 17.40 -12.53 -7.15
C ALA A 211 16.72 -13.33 -6.00
N ARG A 212 17.25 -14.51 -5.66
CA ARG A 212 16.75 -15.31 -4.53
C ARG A 212 17.12 -14.71 -3.18
N ALA A 213 18.33 -14.18 -3.04
CA ALA A 213 18.73 -13.45 -1.84
C ALA A 213 17.85 -12.21 -1.63
N GLU A 214 17.58 -11.44 -2.69
CA GLU A 214 16.72 -10.26 -2.64
C GLU A 214 15.26 -10.61 -2.31
N ARG A 215 14.74 -11.71 -2.86
CA ARG A 215 13.42 -12.21 -2.47
C ARG A 215 13.33 -12.53 -0.98
N LYS A 216 14.39 -13.12 -0.40
CA LYS A 216 14.43 -13.40 1.05
C LYS A 216 14.43 -12.11 1.85
N ARG A 217 15.27 -11.14 1.47
CA ARG A 217 15.32 -9.81 2.10
C ARG A 217 13.96 -9.12 2.09
N ARG A 218 13.26 -9.11 0.96
CA ARG A 218 11.92 -8.52 0.87
C ARG A 218 10.89 -9.20 1.76
N ILE A 219 11.00 -10.51 1.98
CA ILE A 219 10.14 -11.22 2.94
C ILE A 219 10.49 -10.79 4.36
N ASP A 220 11.77 -10.69 4.70
CA ASP A 220 12.23 -10.25 6.02
C ASP A 220 11.78 -8.79 6.30
N MET A 221 11.93 -7.89 5.32
CA MET A 221 11.46 -6.49 5.38
C MET A 221 9.94 -6.38 5.54
N LEU A 222 9.16 -7.23 4.86
CA LEU A 222 7.70 -7.26 5.00
C LEU A 222 7.30 -7.62 6.43
N PHE A 223 7.96 -8.60 7.05
CA PHE A 223 7.68 -8.94 8.45
C PHE A 223 8.20 -7.90 9.44
N ALA A 224 9.23 -7.13 9.08
CA ALA A 224 9.70 -5.99 9.86
C ALA A 224 8.80 -4.74 9.72
N GLY A 225 7.90 -4.71 8.72
CA GLY A 225 7.03 -3.57 8.42
C GLY A 225 7.70 -2.45 7.61
N GLU A 226 8.78 -2.77 6.89
CA GLU A 226 9.52 -1.83 6.03
C GLU A 226 8.99 -1.79 4.59
N LEU A 227 8.12 -2.74 4.21
CA LEU A 227 7.49 -2.89 2.90
C LEU A 227 5.97 -3.03 3.00
#